data_AF-A0A8C4XVU1-F1
#
_entry.id   AF-A0A8C4XVU1-F1
#
_cell.length_a   1.000
_cell.length_b   1.000
_cell.length_c   1.000
_cell.angle_alpha   90.00
_cell.angle_beta   90.00
_cell.angle_gamma   90.00
#
_symmetry.space_group_name_H-M   'P 1'
#
loop_
_entity.id
_entity.type
_entity.pdbx_description
1 polymer ?
#
loop_
_entity_poly.entity_id
_entity_poly.type
_entity_poly.pdbx_seq_one_letter_code
_entity_poly.pdbx_strand_id
1 'polypeptide(L)'
;MDSFVEQLKRGTEEEFTEESVWDGSAVNTTSSSLPAIYLPLLPRNLRHPTTRGRKATEFQETKKACLNYIQDALLQHQWQRAAEFMTNYLETLENTSAEKRMAAPEVIWRIGTEILCHHSKSSIEEFNYFAEQMKNLGVKRYLKVCLEHVFHLLCNGLIDEAYQNLSLAEGWRYGEQTTAQDKELKLIQAYKGLLDYYNWTKKRTAMLELDGNFADSVEQEMHSFFRQAAVNLREIIKIPGVWDPFVKSYVDILHEIVPSHELMLDICQLQKSK
;
A
#
# COMPACT_ATOMS: atom_id res chain seq x y z
N MET A 1 6.25 7.77 -14.85
CA MET A 1 5.16 7.73 -13.87
C MET A 1 3.99 8.47 -14.47
N ASP A 2 3.02 7.75 -15.01
CA ASP A 2 1.74 8.37 -15.40
C ASP A 2 1.08 8.90 -14.13
N SER A 3 0.72 10.19 -14.11
CA SER A 3 0.00 10.81 -12.99
C SER A 3 -1.23 9.96 -12.64
N PHE A 4 -1.38 9.60 -11.36
CA PHE A 4 -2.53 8.86 -10.83
C PHE A 4 -3.86 9.45 -11.34
N VAL A 5 -3.92 10.77 -11.46
CA VAL A 5 -5.10 11.46 -11.93
C VAL A 5 -5.36 11.23 -13.43
N GLU A 6 -4.31 11.14 -14.25
CA GLU A 6 -4.42 10.79 -15.66
C GLU A 6 -4.86 9.34 -15.87
N GLN A 7 -4.50 8.42 -14.97
CA GLN A 7 -5.01 7.05 -15.00
C GLN A 7 -6.50 6.96 -14.63
N LEU A 8 -6.99 7.86 -13.75
CA LEU A 8 -8.40 7.99 -13.41
C LEU A 8 -9.22 8.59 -14.57
N LYS A 9 -8.66 9.57 -15.29
CA LYS A 9 -9.27 10.12 -16.52
C LYS A 9 -9.33 9.12 -17.66
N ARG A 10 -8.25 8.38 -17.90
CA ARG A 10 -8.14 7.38 -18.98
C ARG A 10 -9.11 6.20 -18.84
N GLY A 11 -9.65 5.97 -17.64
CA GLY A 11 -10.76 5.02 -17.45
C GLY A 11 -12.10 5.52 -18.03
N THR A 12 -12.17 6.76 -18.52
CA THR A 12 -13.44 7.43 -18.80
C THR A 12 -13.61 7.89 -20.25
N GLU A 13 -12.59 8.17 -21.07
CA GLU A 13 -12.81 8.74 -22.41
C GLU A 13 -11.72 8.40 -23.45
N GLU A 14 -12.17 7.86 -24.60
CA GLU A 14 -11.58 8.05 -25.94
C GLU A 14 -11.77 9.52 -26.39
N GLU A 15 -10.80 10.02 -27.17
CA GLU A 15 -10.77 11.21 -28.06
C GLU A 15 -10.85 12.69 -27.56
N PHE A 16 -9.83 13.44 -28.04
CA PHE A 16 -9.76 14.86 -28.51
C PHE A 16 -10.16 16.00 -27.53
N THR A 17 -9.26 16.76 -26.90
CA THR A 17 -8.19 17.74 -27.32
C THR A 17 -8.60 19.21 -27.10
N GLU A 18 -7.56 20.00 -26.79
CA GLU A 18 -7.46 21.47 -26.66
C GLU A 18 -8.03 22.13 -25.39
N GLU A 19 -7.50 23.24 -24.87
CA GLU A 19 -6.17 23.85 -24.65
C GLU A 19 -6.45 25.15 -23.85
N SER A 20 -5.40 25.81 -23.34
CA SER A 20 -5.30 27.16 -22.69
C SER A 20 -5.40 27.16 -21.16
N VAL A 21 -4.48 27.70 -20.32
CA VAL A 21 -3.34 28.65 -20.30
C VAL A 21 -3.65 29.85 -19.37
N TRP A 22 -2.96 29.86 -18.20
CA TRP A 22 -2.42 30.94 -17.33
C TRP A 22 -3.29 32.19 -17.02
N ASP A 23 -3.32 32.82 -15.84
CA ASP A 23 -2.27 33.38 -14.96
C ASP A 23 -3.02 33.83 -13.66
N GLY A 24 -2.55 33.68 -12.43
CA GLY A 24 -1.56 34.56 -11.82
C GLY A 24 -2.09 35.31 -10.59
N SER A 25 -1.28 35.30 -9.54
CA SER A 25 -1.28 36.18 -8.34
C SER A 25 -1.97 35.73 -7.05
N ALA A 26 -1.09 35.65 -6.05
CA ALA A 26 -1.27 35.42 -4.62
C ALA A 26 -2.12 36.49 -3.92
N VAL A 27 -2.62 36.16 -2.72
CA VAL A 27 -2.50 37.02 -1.52
C VAL A 27 -2.94 36.28 -0.24
N ASN A 28 -2.00 36.29 0.70
CA ASN A 28 -2.08 36.41 2.17
C ASN A 28 -2.75 35.36 3.05
N THR A 29 -1.85 34.71 3.78
CA THR A 29 -1.96 34.04 5.07
C THR A 29 -2.80 34.82 6.09
N THR A 30 -3.91 34.22 6.49
CA THR A 30 -4.51 34.45 7.82
C THR A 30 -4.71 33.09 8.48
N SER A 31 -4.10 32.95 9.66
CA SER A 31 -4.23 31.83 10.57
C SER A 31 -5.70 31.54 10.87
N SER A 32 -6.26 30.52 10.21
CA SER A 32 -7.48 29.88 10.68
C SER A 32 -7.14 28.49 11.18
N SER A 33 -7.61 28.18 12.38
CA SER A 33 -7.67 26.83 12.91
C SER A 33 -8.60 26.01 12.01
N LEU A 34 -8.10 25.56 10.86
CA LEU A 34 -8.88 24.74 9.95
C LEU A 34 -9.26 23.41 10.66
N PRO A 35 -10.44 22.84 10.40
CA PRO A 35 -10.85 21.57 10.98
C PRO A 35 -9.80 20.48 10.72
N ALA A 36 -9.63 19.55 11.67
CA ALA A 36 -8.95 18.29 11.38
C ALA A 36 -9.73 17.56 10.27
N ILE A 37 -9.02 16.87 9.36
CA ILE A 37 -9.68 16.15 8.28
C ILE A 37 -10.43 14.99 8.92
N TYR A 38 -11.75 15.05 8.88
CA TYR A 38 -12.55 13.88 9.20
C TYR A 38 -12.95 13.24 7.89
N LEU A 39 -12.17 12.25 7.44
CA LEU A 39 -12.65 11.32 6.42
C LEU A 39 -13.73 10.47 7.09
N PRO A 40 -15.02 10.59 6.71
CA PRO A 40 -16.06 9.80 7.33
C PRO A 40 -15.78 8.35 7.02
N LEU A 41 -15.52 7.65 8.10
CA LEU A 41 -15.05 6.29 8.11
C LEU A 41 -16.20 5.40 7.66
N LEU A 42 -15.89 4.53 6.71
CA LEU A 42 -16.86 3.62 6.09
C LEU A 42 -17.71 2.93 7.17
N PRO A 43 -19.04 2.90 7.03
CA PRO A 43 -19.85 2.15 7.95
C PRO A 43 -19.40 0.70 7.97
N ARG A 44 -19.24 0.16 9.19
CA ARG A 44 -18.74 -1.19 9.51
C ARG A 44 -19.45 -2.33 8.76
N ASN A 45 -20.59 -2.04 8.14
CA ASN A 45 -21.28 -2.87 7.17
C ASN A 45 -21.93 -1.95 6.13
N LEU A 46 -21.59 -2.08 4.84
CA LEU A 46 -22.41 -1.53 3.74
C LEU A 46 -23.75 -2.30 3.75
N ARG A 47 -24.68 -1.87 4.61
CA ARG A 47 -25.99 -2.51 4.77
C ARG A 47 -26.73 -2.45 3.44
N HIS A 48 -27.49 -3.50 3.14
CA HIS A 48 -28.43 -3.52 2.03
C HIS A 48 -29.58 -2.57 2.35
N PRO A 49 -29.76 -1.43 1.64
CA PRO A 49 -30.98 -0.68 1.78
C PRO A 49 -32.03 -1.37 0.91
N THR A 50 -33.21 -1.61 1.49
CA THR A 50 -34.39 -1.96 0.71
C THR A 50 -34.80 -0.70 -0.07
N THR A 51 -34.42 -0.61 -1.33
CA THR A 51 -34.69 0.55 -2.19
C THR A 51 -36.19 0.80 -2.32
N ARG A 52 -36.65 1.95 -1.83
CA ARG A 52 -37.98 2.50 -2.09
C ARG A 52 -37.83 3.79 -2.91
N GLY A 53 -37.97 3.68 -4.24
CA GLY A 53 -38.60 4.74 -5.04
C GLY A 53 -37.76 5.84 -5.75
N ARG A 54 -36.47 5.68 -6.07
CA ARG A 54 -35.78 6.59 -7.05
C ARG A 54 -35.21 5.79 -8.23
N LYS A 55 -35.21 6.38 -9.44
CA LYS A 55 -34.76 5.73 -10.67
C LYS A 55 -33.26 5.44 -10.61
N ALA A 56 -32.85 4.22 -10.95
CA ALA A 56 -31.46 3.77 -10.87
C ALA A 56 -30.48 4.61 -11.73
N THR A 57 -30.97 5.29 -12.77
CA THR A 57 -30.19 6.15 -13.67
C THR A 57 -29.72 7.44 -13.01
N GLU A 58 -30.60 8.13 -12.27
CA GLU A 58 -30.27 9.39 -11.58
C GLU A 58 -29.16 9.21 -10.52
N PHE A 59 -29.14 8.05 -9.84
CA PHE A 59 -28.09 7.73 -8.87
C PHE A 59 -26.72 7.49 -9.51
N GLN A 60 -26.69 6.88 -10.70
CA GLN A 60 -25.42 6.65 -11.41
C GLN A 60 -24.81 7.97 -11.89
N GLU A 61 -25.64 8.89 -12.40
CA GLU A 61 -25.21 10.23 -12.79
C GLU A 61 -24.66 11.01 -11.60
N THR A 62 -25.35 10.96 -10.45
CA THR A 62 -24.89 11.60 -9.21
C THR A 62 -23.55 11.04 -8.74
N LYS A 63 -23.38 9.71 -8.78
CA LYS A 63 -22.12 9.05 -8.43
C LYS A 63 -20.98 9.48 -9.35
N LYS A 64 -21.21 9.50 -10.67
CA LYS A 64 -20.21 9.93 -11.66
C LYS A 64 -19.81 11.39 -11.43
N ALA A 65 -20.79 12.27 -11.22
CA ALA A 65 -20.53 13.68 -10.93
C ALA A 65 -19.70 13.84 -9.64
N CYS A 66 -20.03 13.11 -8.57
CA CYS A 66 -19.28 13.15 -7.32
C CYS A 66 -17.82 12.70 -7.50
N LEU A 67 -17.59 11.62 -8.26
CA LEU A 67 -16.24 11.16 -8.59
C LEU A 67 -15.45 12.21 -9.38
N ASN A 68 -16.07 12.86 -10.37
CA ASN A 68 -15.45 13.92 -11.15
C ASN A 68 -15.04 15.10 -10.25
N TYR A 69 -15.92 15.54 -9.33
CA TYR A 69 -15.59 16.60 -8.38
C TYR A 69 -14.42 16.24 -7.46
N ILE A 70 -14.31 14.97 -7.04
CA ILE A 70 -13.14 14.49 -6.28
C ILE A 70 -11.89 14.58 -7.15
N GLN A 71 -11.94 14.08 -8.39
CA GLN A 71 -10.79 14.11 -9.30
C GLN A 71 -10.31 15.54 -9.56
N ASP A 72 -11.22 16.47 -9.80
CA ASP A 72 -10.91 17.89 -10.01
C ASP A 72 -10.27 18.50 -8.76
N ALA A 73 -10.80 18.18 -7.57
CA ALA A 73 -10.23 18.64 -6.31
C ALA A 73 -8.81 18.08 -6.08
N LEU A 74 -8.56 16.80 -6.42
CA LEU A 74 -7.24 16.18 -6.34
C LEU A 74 -6.24 16.83 -7.31
N LEU A 75 -6.65 17.09 -8.57
CA LEU A 75 -5.83 17.80 -9.56
C LEU A 75 -5.43 19.20 -9.10
N GLN A 76 -6.35 19.89 -8.42
CA GLN A 76 -6.14 21.24 -7.92
C GLN A 76 -5.46 21.25 -6.54
N HIS A 77 -5.00 20.09 -6.03
CA HIS A 77 -4.41 19.93 -4.69
C HIS A 77 -5.32 20.43 -3.55
N GLN A 78 -6.64 20.44 -3.78
CA GLN A 78 -7.66 20.84 -2.80
C GLN A 78 -8.04 19.63 -1.94
N TRP A 79 -7.08 19.13 -1.16
CA TRP A 79 -7.19 17.89 -0.39
C TRP A 79 -8.39 17.87 0.58
N GLN A 80 -8.63 18.98 1.27
CA GLN A 80 -9.78 19.14 2.18
C GLN A 80 -11.11 19.00 1.42
N ARG A 81 -11.21 19.63 0.26
CA ARG A 81 -12.40 19.59 -0.58
C ARG A 81 -12.61 18.21 -1.19
N ALA A 82 -11.53 17.52 -1.55
CA ALA A 82 -11.58 16.13 -2.00
C ALA A 82 -12.10 15.20 -0.88
N ALA A 83 -11.71 15.42 0.38
CA ALA A 83 -12.22 14.66 1.53
C ALA A 83 -13.72 14.89 1.76
N GLU A 84 -14.18 16.14 1.64
CA GLU A 84 -15.60 16.49 1.73
C GLU A 84 -16.41 15.81 0.62
N PHE A 85 -15.94 15.83 -0.63
CA PHE A 85 -16.62 15.13 -1.72
C PHE A 85 -16.56 13.60 -1.55
N MET A 86 -15.47 13.07 -1.01
CA MET A 86 -15.35 11.63 -0.71
C MET A 86 -16.43 11.17 0.27
N THR A 87 -16.81 12.00 1.24
CA THR A 87 -17.94 11.75 2.14
C THR A 87 -19.23 11.46 1.38
N ASN A 88 -19.59 12.38 0.48
CA ASN A 88 -20.80 12.25 -0.34
C ASN A 88 -20.71 11.03 -1.27
N TYR A 89 -19.52 10.72 -1.79
CA TYR A 89 -19.31 9.54 -2.61
C TYR A 89 -19.61 8.24 -1.83
N LEU A 90 -19.18 8.14 -0.57
CA LEU A 90 -19.48 6.98 0.28
C LEU A 90 -20.98 6.79 0.50
N GLU A 91 -21.71 7.86 0.81
CA GLU A 91 -23.17 7.82 0.99
C GLU A 91 -23.90 7.38 -0.29
N THR A 92 -23.42 7.79 -1.47
CA THR A 92 -24.00 7.35 -2.74
C THR A 92 -23.73 5.88 -3.04
N LEU A 93 -22.62 5.31 -2.53
CA LEU A 93 -22.26 3.90 -2.74
C LEU A 93 -23.14 2.93 -1.95
N GLU A 94 -23.63 3.32 -0.77
CA GLU A 94 -24.54 2.49 0.05
C GLU A 94 -25.81 2.08 -0.72
N ASN A 95 -26.23 2.89 -1.70
CA ASN A 95 -27.46 2.71 -2.47
C ASN A 95 -27.28 1.92 -3.78
N THR A 96 -26.13 1.28 -4.01
CA THR A 96 -25.77 0.65 -5.30
C THR A 96 -25.92 -0.88 -5.32
N SER A 97 -26.12 -1.47 -6.52
CA SER A 97 -26.21 -2.91 -6.78
C SER A 97 -24.95 -3.72 -6.42
N ALA A 98 -25.10 -5.03 -6.23
CA ALA A 98 -24.06 -5.92 -5.68
C ALA A 98 -22.76 -6.00 -6.51
N GLU A 99 -22.82 -6.08 -7.83
CA GLU A 99 -21.62 -6.16 -8.69
C GLU A 99 -20.79 -4.87 -8.67
N LYS A 100 -21.44 -3.71 -8.62
CA LYS A 100 -20.79 -2.40 -8.58
C LYS A 100 -20.17 -2.07 -7.21
N ARG A 101 -20.53 -2.82 -6.15
CA ARG A 101 -19.86 -2.74 -4.84
C ARG A 101 -18.47 -3.38 -4.85
N MET A 102 -18.17 -4.28 -5.79
CA MET A 102 -16.87 -4.99 -5.83
C MET A 102 -15.70 -4.08 -6.20
N ALA A 103 -15.93 -3.02 -6.99
CA ALA A 103 -14.89 -2.05 -7.38
C ALA A 103 -14.80 -0.85 -6.42
N ALA A 104 -15.82 -0.63 -5.59
CA ALA A 104 -15.89 0.53 -4.71
C ALA A 104 -14.74 0.59 -3.68
N PRO A 105 -14.35 -0.51 -3.00
CA PRO A 105 -13.24 -0.47 -2.05
C PRO A 105 -11.91 -0.03 -2.67
N GLU A 106 -11.63 -0.40 -3.92
CA GLU A 106 -10.39 0.03 -4.59
C GLU A 106 -10.38 1.53 -4.86
N VAL A 107 -11.50 2.07 -5.35
CA VAL A 107 -11.63 3.52 -5.61
C VAL A 107 -11.52 4.30 -4.31
N ILE A 108 -12.19 3.82 -3.26
CA ILE A 108 -12.15 4.43 -1.93
C ILE A 108 -10.73 4.42 -1.36
N TRP A 109 -10.04 3.27 -1.43
CA TRP A 109 -8.65 3.16 -0.98
C TRP A 109 -7.75 4.17 -1.67
N ARG A 110 -7.79 4.22 -3.02
CA ARG A 110 -6.92 5.11 -3.82
C ARG A 110 -7.18 6.60 -3.54
N ILE A 111 -8.44 7.00 -3.46
CA ILE A 111 -8.78 8.41 -3.15
C ILE A 111 -8.36 8.75 -1.72
N GLY A 112 -8.67 7.86 -0.76
CA GLY A 112 -8.37 8.10 0.64
C GLY A 112 -6.87 8.18 0.93
N THR A 113 -6.07 7.27 0.37
CA THR A 113 -4.61 7.32 0.52
C THR A 113 -4.00 8.55 -0.13
N GLU A 114 -4.47 8.96 -1.31
CA GLU A 114 -3.99 10.19 -1.96
C GLU A 114 -4.25 11.43 -1.09
N ILE A 115 -5.45 11.55 -0.52
CA ILE A 115 -5.82 12.66 0.38
C ILE A 115 -4.94 12.64 1.64
N LEU A 116 -4.85 11.49 2.31
CA LEU A 116 -4.13 11.36 3.57
C LEU A 116 -2.61 11.55 3.40
N CYS A 117 -2.03 11.07 2.31
CA CYS A 117 -0.60 11.23 2.04
C CYS A 117 -0.20 12.69 1.77
N HIS A 118 -1.11 13.51 1.23
CA HIS A 118 -0.77 14.88 0.79
C HIS A 118 -1.34 16.00 1.66
N HIS A 119 -2.31 15.71 2.52
CA HIS A 119 -2.87 16.74 3.38
C HIS A 119 -1.99 16.98 4.61
N SER A 120 -1.58 18.24 4.81
CA SER A 120 -0.68 18.70 5.90
C SER A 120 -1.19 18.50 7.34
N LYS A 121 -2.40 17.97 7.49
CA LYS A 121 -3.06 17.71 8.78
C LYS A 121 -3.36 16.25 9.02
N SER A 122 -3.14 15.40 8.01
CA SER A 122 -3.34 13.98 8.15
C SER A 122 -2.36 13.46 9.19
N SER A 123 -2.88 12.78 10.20
CA SER A 123 -2.04 12.09 11.17
C SER A 123 -1.73 10.66 10.72
N ILE A 124 -0.68 10.06 11.31
CA ILE A 124 -0.35 8.66 11.05
C ILE A 124 -1.44 7.73 11.59
N GLU A 125 -2.08 8.11 12.70
CA GLU A 125 -3.20 7.38 13.30
C GLU A 125 -4.43 7.38 12.38
N GLU A 126 -4.72 8.50 11.71
CA GLU A 126 -5.81 8.60 10.74
C GLU A 126 -5.58 7.67 9.54
N PHE A 127 -4.34 7.64 9.01
CA PHE A 127 -3.97 6.72 7.94
C PHE A 127 -4.08 5.25 8.38
N ASN A 128 -3.50 4.91 9.53
CA ASN A 128 -3.52 3.54 10.05
C ASN A 128 -4.95 3.06 10.28
N TYR A 129 -5.79 3.92 10.87
CA TYR A 129 -7.21 3.62 11.05
C TYR A 129 -7.91 3.36 9.71
N PHE A 130 -7.70 4.24 8.72
CA PHE A 130 -8.27 4.07 7.38
C PHE A 130 -7.82 2.76 6.73
N ALA A 131 -6.53 2.43 6.82
CA ALA A 131 -5.98 1.18 6.31
C ALA A 131 -6.61 -0.05 6.97
N GLU A 132 -6.77 -0.05 8.30
CA GLU A 132 -7.45 -1.13 9.02
C GLU A 132 -8.91 -1.31 8.58
N GLN A 133 -9.64 -0.22 8.32
CA GLN A 133 -10.99 -0.34 7.75
C GLN A 133 -10.94 -1.00 6.37
N MET A 134 -10.04 -0.53 5.50
CA MET A 134 -9.97 -0.98 4.11
C MET A 134 -9.55 -2.45 3.97
N LYS A 135 -8.68 -2.95 4.86
CA LYS A 135 -8.36 -4.38 4.94
C LYS A 135 -9.61 -5.24 5.18
N ASN A 136 -10.52 -4.77 6.03
CA ASN A 136 -11.72 -5.52 6.41
C ASN A 136 -12.86 -5.44 5.36
N LEU A 137 -12.86 -4.41 4.51
CA LEU A 137 -13.91 -4.18 3.51
C LEU A 137 -13.72 -4.98 2.21
N GLY A 138 -12.49 -5.34 1.86
CA GLY A 138 -12.16 -5.98 0.59
C GLY A 138 -11.31 -7.22 0.76
N VAL A 139 -11.91 -8.35 1.15
CA VAL A 139 -11.19 -9.62 1.41
C VAL A 139 -10.28 -10.05 0.25
N LYS A 140 -10.70 -9.81 -1.00
CA LYS A 140 -9.90 -10.13 -2.20
C LYS A 140 -8.64 -9.27 -2.35
N ARG A 141 -8.58 -8.11 -1.72
CA ARG A 141 -7.49 -7.10 -1.86
C ARG A 141 -6.74 -6.83 -0.56
N TYR A 142 -7.02 -7.62 0.47
CA TYR A 142 -6.41 -7.49 1.78
C TYR A 142 -4.88 -7.39 1.71
N LEU A 143 -4.23 -8.29 0.95
CA LEU A 143 -2.76 -8.31 0.83
C LEU A 143 -2.21 -7.04 0.18
N LYS A 144 -2.86 -6.51 -0.85
CA LYS A 144 -2.47 -5.25 -1.50
C LYS A 144 -2.59 -4.06 -0.55
N VAL A 145 -3.70 -3.95 0.18
CA VAL A 145 -3.89 -2.88 1.18
C VAL A 145 -2.84 -3.02 2.30
N CYS A 146 -2.52 -4.24 2.73
CA CYS A 146 -1.45 -4.49 3.70
C CYS A 146 -0.08 -4.02 3.18
N LEU A 147 0.28 -4.31 1.92
CA LEU A 147 1.54 -3.84 1.33
C LEU A 147 1.62 -2.32 1.32
N GLU A 148 0.58 -1.64 0.84
CA GLU A 148 0.54 -0.18 0.78
C GLU A 148 0.60 0.47 2.18
N HIS A 149 -0.08 -0.12 3.17
CA HIS A 149 0.03 0.30 4.58
C HIS A 149 1.44 0.10 5.14
N VAL A 150 2.08 -1.04 4.86
CA VAL A 150 3.46 -1.31 5.27
C VAL A 150 4.42 -0.26 4.70
N PHE A 151 4.28 0.13 3.43
CA PHE A 151 5.12 1.20 2.87
C PHE A 151 4.91 2.53 3.60
N HIS A 152 3.67 2.89 3.92
CA HIS A 152 3.39 4.09 4.70
C HIS A 152 4.10 4.06 6.07
N LEU A 153 4.01 2.93 6.79
CA LEU A 153 4.69 2.75 8.08
C LEU A 153 6.21 2.88 7.95
N LEU A 154 6.81 2.24 6.94
CA LEU A 154 8.25 2.29 6.69
C LEU A 154 8.73 3.71 6.35
N CYS A 155 7.99 4.45 5.52
CA CYS A 155 8.31 5.85 5.19
C CYS A 155 8.28 6.76 6.43
N ASN A 156 7.52 6.40 7.46
CA ASN A 156 7.44 7.13 8.73
C ASN A 156 8.39 6.57 9.82
N GLY A 157 9.22 5.58 9.49
CA GLY A 157 10.18 4.98 10.44
C GLY A 157 9.57 3.98 11.42
N LEU A 158 8.30 3.59 11.26
CA LEU A 158 7.58 2.62 12.09
C LEU A 158 7.87 1.18 11.62
N ILE A 159 9.12 0.73 11.84
CA ILE A 159 9.62 -0.56 11.34
C ILE A 159 8.95 -1.75 12.05
N ASP A 160 8.73 -1.65 13.37
CA ASP A 160 8.16 -2.76 14.15
C ASP A 160 6.68 -3.00 13.81
N GLU A 161 5.91 -1.92 13.65
CA GLU A 161 4.52 -1.96 13.20
C GLU A 161 4.40 -2.52 11.77
N ALA A 162 5.33 -2.13 10.89
CA ALA A 162 5.40 -2.67 9.53
C ALA A 162 5.67 -4.19 9.55
N TYR A 163 6.60 -4.65 10.40
CA TYR A 163 6.91 -6.07 10.56
C TYR A 163 5.72 -6.88 11.09
N GLN A 164 5.00 -6.35 12.09
CA GLN A 164 3.79 -6.97 12.63
C GLN A 164 2.70 -7.08 11.55
N ASN A 165 2.50 -6.02 10.76
CA ASN A 165 1.53 -6.01 9.66
C ASN A 165 1.84 -7.08 8.61
N LEU A 166 3.10 -7.22 8.21
CA LEU A 166 3.54 -8.26 7.27
C LEU A 166 3.33 -9.67 7.84
N SER A 167 3.60 -9.87 9.12
CA SER A 167 3.41 -11.15 9.81
C SER A 167 1.94 -11.55 9.88
N LEU A 168 1.04 -10.60 10.16
CA LEU A 168 -0.41 -10.84 10.11
C LEU A 168 -0.88 -11.14 8.69
N ALA A 169 -0.35 -10.42 7.69
CA ALA A 169 -0.74 -10.62 6.30
C ALA A 169 -0.29 -11.97 5.74
N GLU A 170 0.89 -12.45 6.11
CA GLU A 170 1.38 -13.78 5.73
C GLU A 170 0.46 -14.92 6.22
N GLY A 171 -0.11 -14.76 7.42
CA GLY A 171 -1.05 -15.70 8.03
C GLY A 171 -2.47 -15.66 7.43
N TRP A 172 -2.76 -14.73 6.53
CA TRP A 172 -4.09 -14.60 5.93
C TRP A 172 -4.40 -15.76 4.97
N ARG A 173 -5.57 -16.38 5.12
CA ARG A 173 -6.00 -17.60 4.39
C ARG A 173 -7.43 -17.57 3.88
N TYR A 174 -8.05 -16.39 3.74
CA TYR A 174 -9.47 -16.31 3.38
C TYR A 174 -9.70 -16.16 1.86
N GLY A 175 -10.59 -17.00 1.30
CA GLY A 175 -11.06 -16.94 -0.09
C GLY A 175 -10.43 -17.99 -1.01
N GLU A 176 -10.88 -18.06 -2.27
CA GLU A 176 -10.23 -18.87 -3.32
C GLU A 176 -8.86 -18.27 -3.65
N GLN A 177 -7.80 -19.08 -3.49
CA GLN A 177 -6.43 -18.66 -3.76
C GLN A 177 -6.20 -18.48 -5.25
N THR A 178 -6.18 -17.23 -5.70
CA THR A 178 -5.87 -16.89 -7.10
C THR A 178 -4.37 -16.77 -7.32
N THR A 179 -3.91 -16.93 -8.56
CA THR A 179 -2.50 -16.72 -8.95
C THR A 179 -2.02 -15.30 -8.67
N ALA A 180 -2.90 -14.30 -8.68
CA ALA A 180 -2.57 -12.93 -8.32
C ALA A 180 -2.31 -12.79 -6.81
N GLN A 181 -3.15 -13.41 -5.97
CA GLN A 181 -2.94 -13.43 -4.52
C GLN A 181 -1.68 -14.20 -4.12
N ASP A 182 -1.31 -15.25 -4.86
CA ASP A 182 -0.05 -15.96 -4.62
C ASP A 182 1.17 -15.06 -4.85
N LYS A 183 1.16 -14.25 -5.92
CA LYS A 183 2.19 -13.24 -6.16
C LYS A 183 2.22 -12.16 -5.08
N GLU A 184 1.07 -11.67 -4.64
CA GLU A 184 0.97 -10.69 -3.55
C GLU A 184 1.48 -11.26 -2.22
N LEU A 185 1.21 -12.54 -1.93
CA LEU A 185 1.71 -13.22 -0.75
C LEU A 185 3.23 -13.37 -0.80
N LYS A 186 3.79 -13.75 -1.96
CA LYS A 186 5.24 -13.83 -2.17
C LYS A 186 5.91 -12.47 -1.98
N LEU A 187 5.24 -11.38 -2.39
CA LEU A 187 5.68 -10.02 -2.10
C LEU A 187 5.66 -9.69 -0.60
N ILE A 188 4.59 -10.03 0.12
CA ILE A 188 4.52 -9.87 1.59
C ILE A 188 5.69 -10.58 2.26
N GLN A 189 5.95 -11.84 1.87
CA GLN A 189 7.07 -12.63 2.40
C GLN A 189 8.42 -11.99 2.06
N ALA A 190 8.60 -11.49 0.84
CA ALA A 190 9.82 -10.81 0.42
C ALA A 190 10.11 -9.55 1.25
N TYR A 191 9.11 -8.70 1.45
CA TYR A 191 9.27 -7.50 2.28
C TYR A 191 9.54 -7.84 3.74
N LYS A 192 8.90 -8.90 4.27
CA LYS A 192 9.23 -9.41 5.61
C LYS A 192 10.69 -9.89 5.67
N GLY A 193 11.13 -10.63 4.66
CA GLY A 193 12.52 -11.05 4.49
C GLY A 193 13.53 -9.90 4.39
N LEU A 194 13.15 -8.76 3.81
CA LEU A 194 13.99 -7.54 3.85
C LEU A 194 14.11 -6.98 5.27
N LEU A 195 13.02 -6.96 6.04
CA LEU A 195 13.07 -6.53 7.43
C LEU A 195 13.88 -7.50 8.30
N ASP A 196 13.77 -8.81 8.03
CA ASP A 196 14.62 -9.82 8.65
C ASP A 196 16.11 -9.58 8.31
N TYR A 197 16.44 -9.31 7.05
CA TYR A 197 17.79 -8.95 6.62
C TYR A 197 18.30 -7.68 7.31
N TYR A 198 17.46 -6.65 7.42
CA TYR A 198 17.79 -5.41 8.13
C TYR A 198 18.08 -5.68 9.61
N ASN A 199 17.22 -6.45 10.29
CA ASN A 199 17.38 -6.81 11.70
C ASN A 199 18.65 -7.64 11.93
N TRP A 200 18.92 -8.61 11.04
CA TRP A 200 20.15 -9.39 11.04
C TRP A 200 21.39 -8.49 10.89
N THR A 201 21.41 -7.62 9.88
CA THR A 201 22.54 -6.73 9.61
C THR A 201 22.80 -5.78 10.79
N LYS A 202 21.74 -5.23 11.37
CA LYS A 202 21.80 -4.36 12.55
C LYS A 202 22.40 -5.07 13.76
N LYS A 203 21.91 -6.29 14.08
CA LYS A 203 22.44 -7.08 15.21
C LYS A 203 23.89 -7.50 14.98
N ARG A 204 24.22 -7.94 13.76
CA ARG A 204 25.59 -8.33 13.39
C ARG A 204 26.57 -7.17 13.55
N THR A 205 26.20 -5.98 13.09
CA THR A 205 27.05 -4.78 13.20
C THR A 205 27.31 -4.44 14.68
N ALA A 206 26.26 -4.46 15.51
CA ALA A 206 26.41 -4.28 16.95
C ALA A 206 27.31 -5.35 17.60
N MET A 207 27.27 -6.59 17.10
CA MET A 207 28.15 -7.68 17.56
C MET A 207 29.62 -7.48 17.20
N LEU A 208 29.91 -6.87 16.04
CA LEU A 208 31.29 -6.57 15.64
C LEU A 208 31.87 -5.37 16.41
N GLU A 209 31.02 -4.46 16.89
CA GLU A 209 31.41 -3.27 17.64
C GLU A 209 31.67 -3.53 19.13
N LEU A 210 30.97 -4.49 19.74
CA LEU A 210 31.22 -4.94 21.12
C LEU A 210 32.11 -6.19 21.11
N ASP A 211 33.27 -6.10 21.76
CA ASP A 211 34.27 -7.18 21.86
C ASP A 211 33.73 -8.44 22.57
N GLY A 212 33.06 -9.32 21.81
CA GLY A 212 32.87 -10.74 22.08
C GLY A 212 31.91 -11.17 23.20
N ASN A 213 31.36 -10.26 24.01
CA ASN A 213 30.56 -10.63 25.19
C ASN A 213 29.04 -10.58 24.92
N PHE A 214 28.54 -11.38 23.99
CA PHE A 214 27.11 -11.52 23.71
C PHE A 214 26.53 -12.79 24.33
N ALA A 215 25.28 -12.71 24.77
CA ALA A 215 24.54 -13.88 25.23
C ALA A 215 24.16 -14.78 24.04
N ASP A 216 24.24 -16.10 24.21
CA ASP A 216 23.85 -17.11 23.22
C ASP A 216 22.45 -16.88 22.61
N SER A 217 21.55 -16.25 23.36
CA SER A 217 20.21 -15.90 22.89
C SER A 217 20.20 -14.86 21.77
N VAL A 218 21.10 -13.89 21.80
CA VAL A 218 21.21 -12.82 20.78
C VAL A 218 21.75 -13.40 19.47
N GLU A 219 22.73 -14.30 19.57
CA GLU A 219 23.28 -15.03 18.44
C GLU A 219 22.23 -15.93 17.79
N GLN A 220 21.46 -16.67 18.60
CA GLN A 220 20.36 -17.51 18.11
C GLN A 220 19.28 -16.69 17.39
N GLU A 221 18.90 -15.54 17.94
CA GLU A 221 17.92 -14.64 17.34
C GLU A 221 18.46 -14.06 16.01
N MET A 222 19.72 -13.63 15.98
CA MET A 222 20.40 -13.18 14.76
C MET A 222 20.38 -14.26 13.66
N HIS A 223 20.68 -15.52 14.02
CA HIS A 223 20.59 -16.65 13.08
C HIS A 223 19.17 -16.93 12.60
N SER A 224 18.16 -16.69 13.43
CA SER A 224 16.75 -16.80 13.02
C SER A 224 16.44 -15.80 11.91
N PHE A 225 16.77 -14.52 12.11
CA PHE A 225 16.57 -13.47 11.10
C PHE A 225 17.28 -13.79 9.79
N PHE A 226 18.53 -14.23 9.89
CA PHE A 226 19.31 -14.66 8.73
C PHE A 226 18.61 -15.75 7.91
N ARG A 227 18.15 -16.81 8.58
CA ARG A 227 17.47 -17.95 7.91
C ARG A 227 16.15 -17.52 7.28
N GLN A 228 15.35 -16.71 7.97
CA GLN A 228 14.07 -16.22 7.44
C GLN A 228 14.26 -15.32 6.22
N ALA A 229 15.21 -14.39 6.29
CA ALA A 229 15.59 -13.53 5.16
C ALA A 229 16.02 -14.38 3.96
N ALA A 230 16.91 -15.35 4.16
CA ALA A 230 17.41 -16.22 3.09
C ALA A 230 16.29 -16.98 2.37
N VAL A 231 15.35 -17.56 3.13
CA VAL A 231 14.23 -18.33 2.56
C VAL A 231 13.30 -17.42 1.76
N ASN A 232 12.87 -16.31 2.35
CA ASN A 232 11.90 -15.40 1.71
C ASN A 232 12.46 -14.73 0.46
N LEU A 233 13.72 -14.27 0.51
CA LEU A 233 14.38 -13.61 -0.62
C LEU A 233 14.67 -14.61 -1.75
N ARG A 234 15.05 -15.86 -1.45
CA ARG A 234 15.24 -16.91 -2.45
C ARG A 234 13.96 -17.21 -3.24
N GLU A 235 12.80 -17.10 -2.60
CA GLU A 235 11.52 -17.40 -3.25
C GLU A 235 11.08 -16.31 -4.22
N ILE A 236 11.23 -15.02 -3.85
CA ILE A 236 10.77 -13.92 -4.71
C ILE A 236 11.63 -13.74 -5.97
N ILE A 237 12.94 -13.99 -5.89
CA ILE A 237 13.85 -13.84 -7.04
C ILE A 237 13.59 -14.87 -8.16
N LYS A 238 12.90 -15.97 -7.85
CA LYS A 238 12.46 -16.96 -8.85
C LYS A 238 11.28 -16.46 -9.68
N ILE A 239 10.56 -15.44 -9.19
CA ILE A 239 9.43 -14.84 -9.87
C ILE A 239 9.98 -13.75 -10.81
N PRO A 240 9.58 -13.69 -12.08
CA PRO A 240 10.06 -12.63 -12.98
C PRO A 240 9.58 -11.25 -12.52
N GLY A 241 10.48 -10.26 -12.49
CA GLY A 241 10.20 -8.89 -12.06
C GLY A 241 11.47 -8.07 -11.82
N VAL A 242 11.29 -6.79 -11.45
CA VAL A 242 12.36 -5.90 -11.00
C VAL A 242 12.52 -6.08 -9.49
N TRP A 243 13.61 -6.72 -9.08
CA TRP A 243 13.81 -7.18 -7.71
C TRP A 243 15.15 -6.74 -7.12
N ASP A 244 15.73 -5.64 -7.61
CA ASP A 244 17.10 -5.23 -7.25
C ASP A 244 17.36 -5.15 -5.74
N PRO A 245 16.44 -4.60 -4.91
CA PRO A 245 16.62 -4.61 -3.45
C PRO A 245 16.67 -6.03 -2.87
N PHE A 246 15.80 -6.93 -3.34
CA PHE A 246 15.75 -8.32 -2.86
C PHE A 246 16.96 -9.13 -3.32
N VAL A 247 17.38 -8.95 -4.58
CA VAL A 247 18.56 -9.62 -5.15
C VAL A 247 19.81 -9.19 -4.39
N LYS A 248 19.98 -7.88 -4.16
CA LYS A 248 21.13 -7.36 -3.42
C LYS A 248 21.21 -7.96 -2.01
N SER A 249 20.12 -7.89 -1.24
CA SER A 249 20.07 -8.48 0.10
C SER A 249 20.33 -9.98 0.10
N TYR A 250 19.85 -10.70 -0.92
CA TYR A 250 20.08 -12.14 -1.03
C TYR A 250 21.54 -12.48 -1.35
N VAL A 251 22.17 -11.73 -2.25
CA VAL A 251 23.61 -11.90 -2.58
C VAL A 251 24.46 -11.63 -1.35
N ASP A 252 24.16 -10.58 -0.59
CA ASP A 252 24.86 -10.26 0.65
C ASP A 252 24.75 -11.41 1.68
N ILE A 253 23.57 -12.03 1.81
CA ILE A 253 23.38 -13.22 2.65
C ILE A 253 24.21 -14.40 2.14
N LEU A 254 24.21 -14.66 0.83
CA LEU A 254 24.97 -15.75 0.25
C LEU A 254 26.48 -15.58 0.48
N HIS A 255 26.98 -14.34 0.45
CA HIS A 255 28.40 -14.04 0.67
C HIS A 255 28.89 -14.50 2.05
N GLU A 256 27.98 -14.60 3.02
CA GLU A 256 28.28 -15.12 4.36
C GLU A 256 28.20 -16.65 4.47
N ILE A 257 27.39 -17.30 3.62
CA ILE A 257 27.15 -18.76 3.69
C ILE A 257 28.15 -19.53 2.83
N VAL A 258 28.46 -19.00 1.65
CA VAL A 258 29.02 -19.76 0.54
C VAL A 258 30.40 -19.22 0.17
N PRO A 259 31.45 -20.08 0.05
CA PRO A 259 32.74 -19.66 -0.52
C PRO A 259 32.54 -19.10 -1.93
N SER A 260 33.24 -18.03 -2.29
CA SER A 260 32.97 -17.20 -3.49
C SER A 260 32.75 -17.94 -4.82
N HIS A 261 33.26 -19.16 -4.97
CA HIS A 261 33.11 -19.97 -6.19
C HIS A 261 31.71 -20.62 -6.37
N GLU A 262 31.07 -21.07 -5.30
CA GLU A 262 29.72 -21.69 -5.34
C GLU A 262 28.63 -20.61 -5.50
N LEU A 263 28.90 -19.43 -4.95
CA LEU A 263 28.07 -18.23 -5.09
C LEU A 263 27.90 -17.80 -6.55
N MET A 264 28.99 -17.91 -7.31
CA MET A 264 29.01 -17.69 -8.75
C MET A 264 28.12 -18.69 -9.51
N LEU A 265 28.05 -19.95 -9.05
CA LEU A 265 27.20 -20.97 -9.67
C LEU A 265 25.71 -20.71 -9.39
N ASP A 266 25.34 -20.35 -8.16
CA ASP A 266 23.96 -20.03 -7.80
C ASP A 266 23.46 -18.75 -8.50
N ILE A 267 24.28 -17.69 -8.57
CA ILE A 267 23.96 -16.48 -9.35
C ILE A 267 23.82 -16.81 -10.84
N CYS A 268 24.72 -17.63 -11.40
CA CYS A 268 24.63 -18.06 -12.80
C CYS A 268 23.36 -18.89 -13.08
N GLN A 269 22.93 -19.73 -12.14
CA GLN A 269 21.67 -20.49 -12.28
C GLN A 269 20.45 -19.57 -12.22
N LEU A 270 20.45 -18.58 -11.33
CA LEU A 270 19.37 -17.58 -11.22
C LEU A 270 19.27 -16.67 -12.46
N GLN A 271 20.39 -16.37 -13.12
CA GLN A 271 20.40 -15.61 -14.37
C GLN A 271 19.94 -16.43 -15.58
N LYS A 272 20.18 -17.75 -15.58
CA LYS A 272 19.74 -18.66 -16.66
C LYS A 272 18.26 -19.02 -16.62
N SER A 273 17.56 -18.79 -15.51
CA SER A 273 16.13 -19.04 -15.37
C SER A 273 15.24 -17.83 -15.69
N LYS A 274 15.82 -16.71 -16.16
CA LYS A 274 15.12 -15.56 -16.72
C LYS A 274 15.12 -15.63 -18.24
#